data_AF-A0A381ZCS2-F1
#
_entry.id   AF-A0A381ZCS2-F1
#
_cell.length_a   1.000
_cell.length_b   1.000
_cell.length_c   1.000
_cell.angle_alpha   90.00
_cell.angle_beta   90.00
_cell.angle_gamma   90.00
#
_symmetry.space_group_name_H-M   'P 1'
#
loop_
_entity.id
_entity.type
_entity.pdbx_description
1 polymer ?
#
loop_
_entity_poly.entity_id
_entity_poly.type
_entity_poly.pdbx_seq_one_letter_code
_entity_poly.pdbx_strand_id
1 'polypeptide(L)'
;MKEIIMQQGTISRLNHSRGFGFLTTSDGEDLFFHRTNVHETPFARLQVGDRVTYDVQTAPRGTRADKVQLNMPASQLQINLAVRDMDRAVQFYVSNLGFKKIVMNPGYVLLHRGALIIGLKTDELLWHPAVVDHNPKDLVRGVGIELVLEVSDIEHYYTQIQQSGITFQEPLVDRPWGAKDFRILDSEGYYWRVTSPRPLAHPEDDHSNDTSGYQPGDALYDTSAPTASQSSGDEDGN
;
A
#
# COMPACT_ATOMS: atom_id res chain seq x y z
N MET A 1 14.40 16.06 -35.32
CA MET A 1 13.20 15.87 -34.48
C MET A 1 13.46 16.64 -33.19
N LYS A 2 12.59 17.57 -32.78
CA LYS A 2 12.81 18.35 -31.55
C LYS A 2 12.50 17.42 -30.38
N GLU A 3 13.49 17.10 -29.57
CA GLU A 3 13.31 16.29 -28.37
C GLU A 3 12.38 17.07 -27.43
N ILE A 4 11.19 16.53 -27.19
CA ILE A 4 10.25 17.10 -26.23
C ILE A 4 10.67 16.54 -24.88
N ILE A 5 11.34 17.37 -24.08
CA ILE A 5 11.69 17.01 -22.70
C ILE A 5 10.39 17.00 -21.90
N MET A 6 9.82 15.82 -21.68
CA MET A 6 8.71 15.65 -20.75
C MET A 6 9.20 15.97 -19.34
N GLN A 7 8.59 16.97 -18.71
CA GLN A 7 8.91 17.37 -17.35
C GLN A 7 7.98 16.66 -16.37
N GLN A 8 8.41 16.56 -15.11
CA GLN A 8 7.62 15.99 -14.03
C GLN A 8 7.22 17.07 -13.03
N GLY A 9 6.09 16.86 -12.36
CA GLY A 9 5.57 17.77 -11.35
C GLY A 9 4.47 17.13 -10.52
N THR A 10 3.90 17.89 -9.61
CA THR A 10 2.83 17.43 -8.72
C THR A 10 1.67 18.41 -8.73
N ILE A 11 0.43 17.93 -8.86
CA ILE A 11 -0.75 18.80 -8.84
C ILE A 11 -0.87 19.44 -7.45
N SER A 12 -0.71 20.76 -7.37
CA SER A 12 -0.79 21.53 -6.13
C SER A 12 -2.21 22.04 -5.86
N ARG A 13 -2.96 22.36 -6.92
CA ARG A 13 -4.34 22.85 -6.83
C ARG A 13 -5.17 22.34 -7.99
N LEU A 14 -6.43 22.01 -7.74
CA LEU A 14 -7.33 21.50 -8.77
C LEU A 14 -8.77 21.97 -8.53
N ASN A 15 -9.41 22.48 -9.57
CA ASN A 15 -10.81 22.87 -9.56
C ASN A 15 -11.58 22.08 -10.63
N HIS A 16 -12.27 21.03 -10.17
CA HIS A 16 -13.04 20.14 -11.03
C HIS A 16 -14.19 20.84 -11.75
N SER A 17 -14.93 21.70 -11.05
CA SER A 17 -16.11 22.38 -11.62
C SER A 17 -15.73 23.41 -12.67
N ARG A 18 -14.62 24.12 -12.47
CA ARG A 18 -14.10 25.14 -13.41
C ARG A 18 -13.12 24.58 -14.44
N GLY A 19 -12.72 23.32 -14.33
CA GLY A 19 -11.92 22.62 -15.34
C GLY A 19 -10.46 23.08 -15.44
N PHE A 20 -9.82 23.48 -14.34
CA PHE A 20 -8.40 23.86 -14.36
C PHE A 20 -7.66 23.44 -13.09
N GLY A 21 -6.33 23.47 -13.13
CA GLY A 21 -5.47 23.22 -11.99
C GLY A 21 -4.12 23.93 -12.09
N PHE A 22 -3.30 23.70 -11.08
CA PHE A 22 -1.90 24.10 -11.01
C PHE A 22 -1.06 22.89 -10.60
N LEU A 23 0.12 22.77 -11.19
CA LEU A 23 1.12 21.80 -10.78
C LEU A 23 2.39 22.53 -10.32
N THR A 24 3.04 22.02 -9.30
CA THR A 24 4.36 22.46 -8.86
C THR A 24 5.42 21.67 -9.63
N THR A 25 6.33 22.39 -10.26
CA THR A 25 7.50 21.84 -10.98
C THR A 25 8.57 21.32 -10.01
N SER A 26 9.58 20.61 -10.50
CA SER A 26 10.74 20.21 -9.70
C SER A 26 11.46 21.39 -9.06
N ASP A 27 11.40 22.55 -9.71
CA ASP A 27 12.14 23.76 -9.32
C ASP A 27 11.29 24.65 -8.38
N GLY A 28 10.10 24.19 -8.00
CA GLY A 28 9.21 24.85 -7.04
C GLY A 28 8.25 25.88 -7.64
N GLU A 29 8.26 26.10 -8.96
CA GLU A 29 7.31 27.00 -9.63
C GLU A 29 5.95 26.34 -9.85
N ASP A 30 4.86 27.11 -9.74
CA ASP A 30 3.50 26.67 -10.02
C ASP A 30 3.10 27.00 -11.47
N LEU A 31 2.80 25.97 -12.28
CA LEU A 31 2.32 26.11 -13.65
C LEU A 31 0.82 25.81 -13.76
N PHE A 32 0.12 26.69 -14.47
CA PHE A 32 -1.30 26.53 -14.79
C PHE A 32 -1.53 25.47 -15.87
N PHE A 33 -2.62 24.71 -15.76
CA PHE A 33 -3.15 23.89 -16.86
C PHE A 33 -4.69 23.91 -16.88
N HIS A 34 -5.26 23.84 -18.09
CA HIS A 34 -6.71 23.70 -18.29
C HIS A 34 -7.05 22.24 -18.64
N ARG A 35 -8.30 21.81 -18.41
CA ARG A 35 -8.78 20.44 -18.73
C ARG A 35 -8.54 20.01 -20.17
N THR A 36 -8.46 20.96 -21.11
CA THR A 36 -8.18 20.69 -22.53
C THR A 36 -6.72 20.36 -22.79
N ASN A 37 -5.83 20.68 -21.86
CA ASN A 37 -4.41 20.37 -21.89
C ASN A 37 -4.08 19.06 -21.18
N VAL A 38 -5.10 18.34 -20.68
CA VAL A 38 -4.92 17.03 -20.05
C VAL A 38 -5.15 15.94 -21.08
N HIS A 39 -4.14 15.09 -21.28
CA HIS A 39 -4.08 14.07 -22.31
C HIS A 39 -3.96 12.69 -21.68
N GLU A 40 -4.48 11.66 -22.35
CA GLU A 40 -4.40 10.23 -21.95
C GLU A 40 -5.06 9.87 -20.59
N THR A 41 -5.31 10.87 -19.74
CA THR A 41 -5.98 10.78 -18.44
C THR A 41 -7.25 11.62 -18.46
N PRO A 42 -8.41 11.08 -18.04
CA PRO A 42 -9.59 11.91 -17.83
C PRO A 42 -9.34 12.97 -16.74
N PHE A 43 -9.63 14.25 -17.01
CA PHE A 43 -9.45 15.34 -16.03
C PHE A 43 -10.10 15.05 -14.67
N ALA A 44 -11.25 14.38 -14.67
CA ALA A 44 -11.98 14.00 -13.46
C ALA A 44 -11.28 12.98 -12.55
N ARG A 45 -10.19 12.34 -13.02
CA ARG A 45 -9.37 11.44 -12.20
C ARG A 45 -8.24 12.15 -11.46
N LEU A 46 -7.88 13.35 -11.88
CA LEU A 46 -6.79 14.08 -11.27
C LEU A 46 -7.15 14.47 -9.82
N GLN A 47 -6.18 14.39 -8.94
CA GLN A 47 -6.27 14.78 -7.54
C GLN A 47 -5.09 15.67 -7.16
N VAL A 48 -5.29 16.54 -6.17
CA VAL A 48 -4.18 17.26 -5.54
C VAL A 48 -3.23 16.23 -4.93
N GLY A 49 -1.93 16.37 -5.18
CA GLY A 49 -0.88 15.43 -4.80
C GLY A 49 -0.49 14.42 -5.88
N ASP A 50 -1.24 14.34 -7.00
CA ASP A 50 -0.88 13.44 -8.09
C ASP A 50 0.41 13.88 -8.79
N ARG A 51 1.29 12.92 -9.05
CA ARG A 51 2.46 13.12 -9.91
C ARG A 51 2.02 13.09 -11.37
N VAL A 52 2.50 14.04 -12.15
CA VAL A 52 2.16 14.20 -13.56
C VAL A 52 3.42 14.39 -14.40
N THR A 53 3.33 14.00 -15.68
CA THR A 53 4.23 14.50 -16.72
C THR A 53 3.53 15.58 -17.53
N TYR A 54 4.30 16.51 -18.08
CA TYR A 54 3.79 17.61 -18.91
C TYR A 54 4.88 18.19 -19.81
N ASP A 55 4.42 18.89 -20.86
CA ASP A 55 5.24 19.77 -21.68
C ASP A 55 5.08 21.21 -21.18
N VAL A 56 6.16 21.99 -21.22
CA VAL A 56 6.09 23.44 -20.97
C VAL A 56 5.77 24.17 -22.26
N GLN A 57 4.72 24.98 -22.26
CA GLN A 57 4.33 25.81 -23.41
C GLN A 57 4.27 27.28 -23.01
N THR A 58 4.99 28.12 -23.75
CA THR A 58 4.86 29.58 -23.65
C THR A 58 3.60 30.03 -24.41
N ALA A 59 2.71 30.74 -23.72
CA ALA A 59 1.52 31.35 -24.32
C ALA A 59 1.52 32.87 -24.08
N PRO A 60 0.69 33.66 -24.80
CA PRO A 60 0.62 35.11 -24.61
C PRO A 60 0.28 35.56 -23.18
N ARG A 61 -0.29 34.67 -22.37
CA ARG A 61 -0.67 34.92 -20.97
C ARG A 61 0.29 34.28 -19.95
N GLY A 62 1.51 33.98 -20.38
CA GLY A 62 2.52 33.33 -19.55
C GLY A 62 2.70 31.84 -19.86
N THR A 63 3.67 31.25 -19.18
CA THR A 63 4.02 29.84 -19.30
C THR A 63 2.92 28.98 -18.68
N ARG A 64 2.58 27.88 -19.35
CA ARG A 64 1.58 26.90 -18.90
C ARG A 64 2.09 25.48 -19.12
N ALA A 65 1.50 24.54 -18.40
CA ALA A 65 1.67 23.12 -18.67
C ALA A 65 0.69 22.66 -19.76
N ASP A 66 1.22 21.90 -20.72
CA ASP A 66 0.49 21.27 -21.82
C ASP A 66 0.73 19.75 -21.81
N LYS A 67 -0.14 18.98 -22.46
CA LYS A 67 -0.12 17.49 -22.45
C LYS A 67 0.09 16.91 -21.05
N VAL A 68 -0.61 17.48 -20.06
CA VAL A 68 -0.56 17.00 -18.69
C VAL A 68 -1.18 15.62 -18.62
N GLN A 69 -0.47 14.66 -18.05
CA GLN A 69 -0.96 13.30 -17.87
C GLN A 69 -0.45 12.73 -16.55
N LEU A 70 -1.22 11.82 -15.95
CA LEU A 70 -0.76 11.14 -14.74
C LEU A 70 0.54 10.40 -15.04
N ASN A 71 1.54 10.63 -14.20
CA ASN A 71 2.74 9.82 -14.18
C ASN A 71 2.39 8.52 -13.45
N MET A 72 1.60 7.67 -14.11
CA MET A 72 1.33 6.33 -13.61
C MET A 72 2.57 5.47 -13.86
N PRO A 73 2.97 4.62 -12.89
CA PRO A 73 4.00 3.63 -13.15
C PRO A 73 3.56 2.76 -14.33
N ALA A 74 4.51 2.38 -15.20
CA ALA A 74 4.24 1.58 -16.40
C ALA A 74 3.58 0.22 -16.08
N SER A 75 3.67 -0.22 -14.82
CA SER A 75 3.02 -1.41 -14.29
C SER A 75 2.42 -1.10 -12.91
N GLN A 76 1.27 -1.70 -12.64
CA GLN A 76 0.60 -1.61 -11.35
C GLN A 76 0.37 -3.02 -10.82
N LEU A 77 0.79 -3.26 -9.57
CA LEU A 77 0.54 -4.53 -8.90
C LEU A 77 -0.79 -4.45 -8.15
N GLN A 78 -1.67 -5.41 -8.43
CA GLN A 78 -2.86 -5.68 -7.64
C GLN A 78 -2.71 -7.02 -6.92
N ILE A 79 -2.99 -7.00 -5.61
CA ILE A 79 -3.08 -8.22 -4.81
C ILE A 79 -4.55 -8.45 -4.48
N ASN A 80 -5.03 -9.69 -4.66
CA ASN A 80 -6.39 -10.06 -4.25
C ASN A 80 -6.34 -10.87 -2.96
N LEU A 81 -7.08 -10.45 -1.95
CA LEU A 81 -7.15 -11.08 -0.64
C LEU A 81 -8.53 -11.69 -0.42
N ALA A 82 -8.55 -12.94 0.03
CA ALA A 82 -9.75 -13.65 0.45
C ALA A 82 -10.29 -13.06 1.76
N VAL A 83 -11.57 -12.68 1.81
CA VAL A 83 -12.24 -12.15 3.01
C VAL A 83 -13.59 -12.82 3.22
N ARG A 84 -13.90 -13.21 4.46
CA ARG A 84 -15.21 -13.78 4.83
C ARG A 84 -16.18 -12.69 5.27
N ASP A 85 -15.68 -11.70 5.99
CA ASP A 85 -16.43 -10.54 6.42
C ASP A 85 -15.96 -9.30 5.66
N MET A 86 -16.70 -8.95 4.60
CA MET A 86 -16.34 -7.83 3.73
C MET A 86 -16.38 -6.49 4.48
N ASP A 87 -17.34 -6.28 5.37
CA ASP A 87 -17.50 -5.01 6.08
C ASP A 87 -16.36 -4.81 7.08
N ARG A 88 -16.02 -5.86 7.84
CA ARG A 88 -14.89 -5.83 8.76
C ARG A 88 -13.56 -5.64 8.02
N ALA A 89 -13.36 -6.33 6.90
CA ALA A 89 -12.15 -6.16 6.10
C ALA A 89 -12.06 -4.74 5.53
N VAL A 90 -13.13 -4.23 4.93
CA VAL A 90 -13.18 -2.85 4.42
C VAL A 90 -12.90 -1.84 5.52
N GLN A 91 -13.47 -2.02 6.71
CA GLN A 91 -13.17 -1.16 7.86
C GLN A 91 -11.68 -1.18 8.21
N PHE A 92 -11.06 -2.36 8.26
CA PHE A 92 -9.62 -2.48 8.52
C PHE A 92 -8.80 -1.70 7.47
N TYR A 93 -9.01 -1.99 6.19
CA TYR A 93 -8.20 -1.39 5.13
C TYR A 93 -8.43 0.12 4.98
N VAL A 94 -9.67 0.58 5.07
CA VAL A 94 -10.00 2.00 4.87
C VAL A 94 -9.71 2.81 6.13
N SER A 95 -10.22 2.39 7.28
CA SER A 95 -10.15 3.18 8.51
C SER A 95 -8.80 3.07 9.21
N ASN A 96 -8.12 1.92 9.10
CA ASN A 96 -6.85 1.70 9.79
C ASN A 96 -5.66 1.85 8.85
N LEU A 97 -5.74 1.26 7.65
CA LEU A 97 -4.65 1.35 6.68
C LEU A 97 -4.76 2.52 5.69
N GLY A 98 -5.80 3.35 5.81
CA GLY A 98 -5.98 4.57 5.01
C GLY A 98 -6.13 4.32 3.52
N PHE A 99 -6.59 3.13 3.11
CA PHE A 99 -6.96 2.88 1.72
C PHE A 99 -8.24 3.62 1.36
N LYS A 100 -8.43 3.88 0.06
CA LYS A 100 -9.66 4.45 -0.50
C LYS A 100 -10.36 3.43 -1.38
N LYS A 101 -11.69 3.45 -1.38
CA LYS A 101 -12.52 2.60 -2.25
C LYS A 101 -12.52 3.13 -3.68
N ILE A 102 -12.33 2.24 -4.64
CA ILE A 102 -12.48 2.51 -6.09
C ILE A 102 -13.80 1.92 -6.60
N VAL A 103 -13.99 0.62 -6.40
CA VAL A 103 -15.13 -0.14 -6.93
C VAL A 103 -15.73 -0.97 -5.82
N MET A 104 -17.06 -1.09 -5.81
CA MET A 104 -17.81 -1.95 -4.91
C MET A 104 -18.83 -2.73 -5.70
N ASN A 105 -18.71 -4.06 -5.67
CA ASN A 105 -19.64 -5.02 -6.23
C ASN A 105 -19.98 -6.06 -5.15
N PRO A 106 -21.10 -6.80 -5.26
CA PRO A 106 -21.36 -7.93 -4.38
C PRO A 106 -20.18 -8.91 -4.38
N GLY A 107 -19.65 -9.20 -3.18
CA GLY A 107 -18.49 -10.10 -2.99
C GLY A 107 -17.12 -9.51 -3.37
N TYR A 108 -17.04 -8.29 -3.91
CA TYR A 108 -15.78 -7.69 -4.36
C TYR A 108 -15.67 -6.19 -4.06
N VAL A 109 -14.58 -5.79 -3.41
CA VAL A 109 -14.26 -4.37 -3.21
C VAL A 109 -12.83 -4.11 -3.67
N LEU A 110 -12.65 -3.11 -4.53
CA LEU A 110 -11.33 -2.67 -4.98
C LEU A 110 -10.90 -1.42 -4.22
N LEU A 111 -9.73 -1.49 -3.61
CA LEU A 111 -9.14 -0.46 -2.77
C LEU A 111 -7.79 0.00 -3.34
N HIS A 112 -7.41 1.24 -3.05
CA HIS A 112 -6.08 1.74 -3.39
C HIS A 112 -5.46 2.62 -2.30
N ARG A 113 -4.13 2.62 -2.26
CA ARG A 113 -3.29 3.55 -1.49
C ARG A 113 -2.03 3.84 -2.29
N GLY A 114 -1.95 5.04 -2.86
CA GLY A 114 -0.89 5.38 -3.82
C GLY A 114 -0.93 4.43 -5.03
N ALA A 115 0.20 3.79 -5.32
CA ALA A 115 0.31 2.82 -6.42
C ALA A 115 -0.21 1.41 -6.08
N LEU A 116 -0.36 1.07 -4.79
CA LEU A 116 -0.81 -0.25 -4.35
C LEU A 116 -2.32 -0.39 -4.52
N ILE A 117 -2.75 -1.47 -5.18
CA ILE A 117 -4.15 -1.88 -5.30
C ILE A 117 -4.38 -3.18 -4.55
N ILE A 118 -5.45 -3.21 -3.76
CA ILE A 118 -5.93 -4.42 -3.08
C ILE A 118 -7.36 -4.70 -3.51
N GLY A 119 -7.61 -5.90 -4.02
CA GLY A 119 -8.96 -6.42 -4.22
C GLY A 119 -9.36 -7.33 -3.07
N LEU A 120 -10.43 -7.01 -2.36
CA LEU A 120 -11.03 -7.89 -1.36
C LEU A 120 -12.08 -8.76 -2.05
N LYS A 121 -11.98 -10.08 -1.91
CA LYS A 121 -12.87 -11.06 -2.57
C LYS A 121 -13.45 -12.02 -1.56
N THR A 122 -14.76 -12.26 -1.63
CA THR A 122 -15.37 -13.40 -0.93
C THR A 122 -15.04 -14.71 -1.61
N ASP A 123 -15.23 -15.81 -0.89
CA ASP A 123 -14.82 -17.15 -1.31
C ASP A 123 -15.46 -17.56 -2.63
N GLU A 124 -16.68 -17.09 -2.90
CA GLU A 124 -17.41 -17.36 -4.15
C GLU A 124 -16.71 -16.77 -5.38
N LEU A 125 -15.93 -15.68 -5.21
CA LEU A 125 -15.24 -14.98 -6.30
C LEU A 125 -13.75 -15.35 -6.43
N LEU A 126 -13.26 -16.27 -5.58
CA LEU A 126 -11.88 -16.78 -5.64
C LEU A 126 -11.72 -17.98 -6.57
N TRP A 127 -12.81 -18.59 -7.01
CA TRP A 127 -12.74 -19.75 -7.87
C TRP A 127 -12.05 -19.44 -9.21
N HIS A 128 -11.07 -20.27 -9.56
CA HIS A 128 -10.39 -20.27 -10.86
C HIS A 128 -10.06 -21.72 -11.24
N PRO A 129 -10.13 -22.12 -12.53
CA PRO A 129 -9.80 -23.49 -12.95
C PRO A 129 -8.40 -23.97 -12.54
N ALA A 130 -7.47 -23.05 -12.32
CA ALA A 130 -6.11 -23.37 -11.86
C ALA A 130 -6.00 -23.68 -10.35
N VAL A 131 -7.06 -23.45 -9.56
CA VAL A 131 -7.08 -23.69 -8.10
C VAL A 131 -8.11 -24.73 -7.69
N VAL A 132 -8.55 -25.60 -8.62
CA VAL A 132 -9.62 -26.59 -8.39
C VAL A 132 -9.36 -27.49 -7.18
N ASP A 133 -8.11 -27.85 -6.94
CA ASP A 133 -7.72 -28.68 -5.79
C ASP A 133 -7.65 -27.92 -4.46
N HIS A 134 -7.83 -26.60 -4.48
CA HIS A 134 -7.77 -25.72 -3.32
C HIS A 134 -9.12 -25.03 -3.15
N ASN A 135 -10.05 -25.69 -2.46
CA ASN A 135 -11.35 -25.12 -2.15
C ASN A 135 -11.17 -23.77 -1.42
N PRO A 136 -11.69 -22.66 -1.96
CA PRO A 136 -11.53 -21.33 -1.36
C PRO A 136 -11.99 -21.23 0.10
N LYS A 137 -12.95 -22.07 0.50
CA LYS A 137 -13.49 -22.11 1.86
C LYS A 137 -12.52 -22.71 2.89
N ASP A 138 -11.60 -23.54 2.44
CA ASP A 138 -10.65 -24.26 3.30
C ASP A 138 -9.24 -23.65 3.26
N LEU A 139 -9.08 -22.50 2.58
CA LEU A 139 -7.81 -21.82 2.47
C LEU A 139 -7.31 -21.32 3.83
N VAL A 140 -6.12 -21.75 4.20
CA VAL A 140 -5.34 -21.08 5.24
C VAL A 140 -4.88 -19.73 4.69
N ARG A 141 -5.39 -18.65 5.27
CA ARG A 141 -5.12 -17.27 4.82
C ARG A 141 -3.91 -16.69 5.54
N GLY A 142 -3.18 -15.83 4.85
CA GLY A 142 -2.03 -15.11 5.40
C GLY A 142 -0.73 -15.90 5.56
N VAL A 143 -0.74 -17.22 5.37
CA VAL A 143 0.50 -18.03 5.43
C VAL A 143 1.31 -17.88 4.15
N GLY A 144 2.62 -17.65 4.31
CA GLY A 144 3.58 -17.56 3.20
C GLY A 144 3.60 -16.22 2.46
N ILE A 145 2.79 -15.24 2.88
CA ILE A 145 2.76 -13.89 2.31
C ILE A 145 2.98 -12.87 3.43
N GLU A 146 3.98 -12.00 3.27
CA GLU A 146 4.14 -10.78 4.07
C GLU A 146 3.74 -9.58 3.20
N LEU A 147 2.85 -8.73 3.73
CA LEU A 147 2.48 -7.46 3.11
C LEU A 147 3.23 -6.33 3.82
N VAL A 148 4.14 -5.67 3.10
CA VAL A 148 4.97 -4.60 3.66
C VAL A 148 4.41 -3.24 3.25
N LEU A 149 4.06 -2.42 4.23
CA LEU A 149 3.61 -1.05 4.03
C LEU A 149 4.67 -0.08 4.54
N GLU A 150 5.29 0.66 3.63
CA GLU A 150 6.17 1.77 3.99
C GLU A 150 5.35 3.04 4.28
N VAL A 151 5.64 3.72 5.39
CA VAL A 151 5.02 4.99 5.79
C VAL A 151 6.10 6.01 6.18
N SER A 152 5.91 7.27 5.81
CA SER A 152 6.92 8.33 6.05
C SER A 152 7.06 8.75 7.51
N ASP A 153 5.97 8.69 8.28
CA ASP A 153 5.92 9.02 9.70
C ASP A 153 5.33 7.82 10.45
N ILE A 154 6.22 6.92 10.88
CA ILE A 154 5.80 5.65 11.47
C ILE A 154 5.30 5.84 12.90
N GLU A 155 5.85 6.77 13.68
CA GLU A 155 5.41 7.01 15.06
C GLU A 155 3.98 7.55 15.10
N HIS A 156 3.66 8.51 14.23
CA HIS A 156 2.29 9.01 14.11
C HIS A 156 1.34 7.89 13.67
N TYR A 157 1.74 7.13 12.64
CA TYR A 157 0.92 6.05 12.12
C TYR A 157 0.69 4.94 13.15
N TYR A 158 1.71 4.55 13.91
CA TYR A 158 1.61 3.58 14.99
C TYR A 158 0.60 4.03 16.05
N THR A 159 0.66 5.30 16.46
CA THR A 159 -0.27 5.90 17.43
C THR A 159 -1.73 5.83 16.93
N GLN A 160 -1.96 6.07 15.63
CA GLN A 160 -3.28 5.94 15.02
C GLN A 160 -3.81 4.49 15.05
N ILE A 161 -2.95 3.51 14.77
CA ILE A 161 -3.33 2.09 14.83
C ILE A 161 -3.62 1.65 16.26
N GLN A 162 -2.89 2.14 17.27
CA GLN A 162 -3.18 1.81 18.68
C GLN A 162 -4.60 2.22 19.10
N GLN A 163 -5.13 3.31 18.53
CA GLN A 163 -6.47 3.80 18.83
C GLN A 163 -7.59 2.98 18.16
N SER A 164 -7.27 2.09 17.22
CA SER A 164 -8.28 1.30 16.50
C SER A 164 -8.65 -0.01 17.16
N GLY A 165 -7.89 -0.46 18.16
CA GLY A 165 -8.08 -1.76 18.82
C GLY A 165 -7.57 -2.95 18.00
N ILE A 166 -6.77 -2.74 16.95
CA ILE A 166 -6.07 -3.83 16.25
C ILE A 166 -5.05 -4.49 17.18
N THR A 167 -5.03 -5.82 17.18
CA THR A 167 -4.01 -6.59 17.89
C THR A 167 -2.67 -6.54 17.17
N PHE A 168 -1.66 -6.06 17.89
CA PHE A 168 -0.27 -6.10 17.43
C PHE A 168 0.31 -7.51 17.64
N GLN A 169 0.98 -8.02 16.62
CA GLN A 169 1.82 -9.22 16.73
C GLN A 169 3.20 -8.85 17.27
N GLU A 170 3.69 -7.67 16.89
CA GLU A 170 4.90 -7.07 17.45
C GLU A 170 4.69 -5.55 17.55
N PRO A 171 5.04 -4.92 18.68
CA PRO A 171 4.97 -3.46 18.81
C PRO A 171 6.00 -2.77 17.89
N LEU A 172 6.01 -1.44 17.91
CA LEU A 172 7.01 -0.64 17.20
C LEU A 172 8.41 -0.88 17.79
N VAL A 173 9.35 -1.30 16.94
CA VAL A 173 10.71 -1.66 17.33
C VAL A 173 11.73 -1.05 16.36
N ASP A 174 12.83 -0.54 16.91
CA ASP A 174 14.02 -0.15 16.16
C ASP A 174 14.77 -1.38 15.65
N ARG A 175 15.12 -1.39 14.36
CA ARG A 175 15.81 -2.51 13.72
C ARG A 175 17.31 -2.23 13.57
N PRO A 176 18.16 -3.28 13.56
CA PRO A 176 19.61 -3.14 13.41
C PRO A 176 20.04 -2.37 12.14
N TRP A 177 19.22 -2.40 11.08
CA TRP A 177 19.45 -1.70 9.82
C TRP A 177 18.87 -0.27 9.78
N GLY A 178 18.52 0.31 10.94
CA GLY A 178 18.14 1.72 11.09
C GLY A 178 16.70 2.08 10.72
N ALA A 179 15.88 1.11 10.34
CA ALA A 179 14.43 1.31 10.17
C ALA A 179 13.69 1.03 11.48
N LYS A 180 12.48 1.57 11.62
CA LYS A 180 11.51 1.14 12.62
C LYS A 180 10.38 0.38 11.95
N ASP A 181 9.88 -0.67 12.58
CA ASP A 181 8.67 -1.35 12.10
C ASP A 181 7.83 -1.96 13.22
N PHE A 182 6.57 -2.25 12.92
CA PHE A 182 5.64 -3.01 13.76
C PHE A 182 4.85 -4.01 12.92
N ARG A 183 4.23 -5.00 13.57
CA ARG A 183 3.48 -6.07 12.91
C ARG A 183 2.06 -6.20 13.43
N ILE A 184 1.12 -6.38 12.50
CA ILE A 184 -0.30 -6.61 12.79
C ILE A 184 -0.83 -7.74 11.90
N LEU A 185 -1.95 -8.33 12.31
CA LEU A 185 -2.78 -9.15 11.43
C LEU A 185 -4.02 -8.36 11.04
N ASP A 186 -4.49 -8.58 9.81
CA ASP A 186 -5.83 -8.17 9.45
C ASP A 186 -6.89 -9.14 10.01
N SER A 187 -8.16 -8.89 9.72
CA SER A 187 -9.28 -9.73 10.20
C SER A 187 -9.28 -11.16 9.67
N GLU A 188 -8.49 -11.46 8.65
CA GLU A 188 -8.40 -12.78 8.00
C GLU A 188 -7.07 -13.48 8.29
N GLY A 189 -6.16 -12.85 9.03
CA GLY A 189 -4.85 -13.39 9.36
C GLY A 189 -3.74 -13.05 8.38
N TYR A 190 -3.96 -12.14 7.42
CA TYR A 190 -2.86 -11.64 6.59
C TYR A 190 -1.90 -10.79 7.41
N TYR A 191 -0.63 -11.13 7.31
CA TYR A 191 0.44 -10.51 8.07
C TYR A 191 0.93 -9.23 7.40
N TRP A 192 0.85 -8.14 8.16
CA TRP A 192 1.30 -6.82 7.74
C TRP A 192 2.50 -6.37 8.55
N ARG A 193 3.56 -5.96 7.86
CA ARG A 193 4.69 -5.23 8.44
C ARG A 193 4.61 -3.78 7.99
N VAL A 194 4.48 -2.86 8.94
CA VAL A 194 4.50 -1.43 8.65
C VAL A 194 5.86 -0.88 9.03
N THR A 195 6.56 -0.27 8.08
CA THR A 195 7.97 0.14 8.24
C THR A 195 8.15 1.62 7.91
N SER A 196 9.09 2.28 8.60
CA SER A 196 9.62 3.58 8.17
C SER A 196 10.33 3.41 6.83
N PRO A 197 10.56 4.51 6.08
CA PRO A 197 11.31 4.43 4.85
C PRO A 197 12.68 3.86 5.13
N ARG A 198 13.07 2.86 4.36
CA ARG A 198 14.42 2.32 4.49
C ARG A 198 15.38 3.42 4.00
N PRO A 199 16.39 3.83 4.78
CA PRO A 199 17.52 4.52 4.19
C PRO A 199 18.13 3.53 3.21
N LEU A 200 17.99 3.79 1.91
CA LEU A 200 18.67 3.00 0.88
C LEU A 200 20.17 3.17 1.13
N ALA A 201 20.77 2.27 1.90
CA ALA A 201 22.22 2.21 2.02
C ALA A 201 22.76 1.98 0.60
N HIS A 202 23.78 2.75 0.22
CA HIS A 202 24.50 2.47 -1.01
C HIS A 202 25.09 1.05 -0.88
N PRO A 203 25.05 0.23 -1.95
CA PRO A 203 25.61 -1.13 -1.92
C PRO A 203 27.09 -1.21 -1.50
N GLU A 204 27.80 -0.08 -1.50
CA GLU A 204 29.23 0.02 -1.17
C GLU A 204 29.51 0.24 0.33
N ASP A 205 28.50 0.54 1.16
CA ASP A 205 28.67 0.74 2.61
C ASP A 205 28.60 -0.59 3.41
N ASP A 206 28.33 -1.72 2.76
CA ASP A 206 28.33 -3.05 3.39
C ASP A 206 29.74 -3.67 3.38
N HIS A 207 30.62 -3.13 4.22
CA HIS A 207 31.90 -3.76 4.55
C HIS A 207 31.88 -4.50 5.89
N SER A 208 30.70 -4.76 6.46
CA SER A 208 30.54 -5.68 7.58
C SER A 208 29.84 -6.96 7.12
N ASN A 209 30.46 -7.66 6.17
CA ASN A 209 30.17 -9.07 5.97
C ASN A 209 30.81 -9.87 7.11
N ASP A 210 30.31 -9.66 8.33
CA ASP A 210 30.42 -10.64 9.41
C ASP A 210 29.10 -11.40 9.50
N THR A 211 28.92 -12.30 8.53
CA THR A 211 27.86 -13.30 8.56
C THR A 211 28.26 -14.51 9.42
N SER A 212 29.34 -14.46 10.22
CA SER A 212 29.80 -15.61 11.02
C SER A 212 28.90 -15.94 12.22
N GLY A 213 27.86 -15.14 12.47
CA GLY A 213 26.91 -15.34 13.56
C GLY A 213 25.48 -15.70 13.15
N TYR A 214 25.16 -15.79 11.85
CA TYR A 214 23.79 -16.11 11.43
C TYR A 214 23.58 -17.63 11.36
N GLN A 215 22.99 -18.21 12.41
CA GLN A 215 22.43 -19.56 12.36
C GLN A 215 20.91 -19.46 12.10
N PRO A 216 20.35 -20.17 11.11
CA PRO A 216 18.90 -20.33 10.99
C PRO A 216 18.36 -21.02 12.26
N GLY A 217 17.81 -20.25 13.20
CA GLY A 217 17.40 -20.75 14.51
C GLY A 217 17.72 -19.81 15.67
N ASP A 218 18.57 -18.80 15.47
CA ASP A 218 18.78 -17.76 16.48
C ASP A 218 17.54 -16.86 16.53
N ALA A 219 16.80 -17.00 17.64
CA ALA A 219 15.52 -16.36 17.89
C ALA A 219 15.63 -14.82 17.87
N LEU A 220 15.46 -14.23 16.69
CA LEU A 220 15.01 -12.82 16.54
C LEU A 220 13.49 -12.68 16.70
N TYR A 221 12.79 -13.79 16.92
CA TYR A 221 11.36 -13.86 17.14
C TYR A 221 11.12 -14.65 18.44
N ASP A 222 10.57 -14.00 19.45
CA ASP A 222 10.01 -14.69 20.60
C ASP A 222 8.77 -15.45 20.12
N THR A 223 8.90 -16.76 19.91
CA THR A 223 7.79 -17.63 19.50
C THR A 223 7.00 -18.18 20.70
N SER A 224 7.03 -17.53 21.86
CA SER A 224 6.16 -17.89 22.98
C SER A 224 4.71 -17.44 22.71
N ALA A 225 4.06 -18.12 21.77
CA ALA A 225 2.61 -18.21 21.77
C ALA A 225 2.16 -18.89 23.09
N PRO A 226 1.11 -18.42 23.77
CA PRO A 226 0.58 -19.12 24.92
C PRO A 226 0.04 -20.48 24.44
N THR A 227 0.67 -21.56 24.89
CA THR A 227 0.15 -22.92 24.73
C THR A 227 -1.25 -22.96 25.32
N ALA A 228 -2.26 -23.18 24.46
CA ALA A 228 -3.58 -23.58 24.91
C ALA A 228 -3.42 -24.89 25.70
N SER A 229 -3.62 -24.80 27.01
CA SER A 229 -3.71 -25.96 27.90
C SER A 229 -4.82 -26.87 27.38
N GLN A 230 -4.43 -28.00 26.80
CA GLN A 230 -5.33 -29.12 26.56
C GLN A 230 -5.76 -29.66 27.93
N SER A 231 -7.01 -29.41 28.32
CA SER A 231 -7.67 -30.17 29.37
C SER A 231 -8.02 -31.55 28.78
N SER A 232 -7.16 -32.53 29.04
CA SER A 232 -7.49 -33.94 28.94
C SER A 232 -8.54 -34.27 30.01
N GLY A 233 -9.80 -34.32 29.59
CA GLY A 233 -10.84 -35.02 30.34
C GLY A 233 -10.85 -36.46 29.87
N ASP A 234 -10.16 -37.31 30.62
CA ASP A 234 -10.37 -38.76 30.59
C ASP A 234 -11.75 -39.05 31.18
N GLU A 235 -12.67 -39.56 30.37
CA GLU A 235 -13.82 -40.33 30.84
C GLU A 235 -13.82 -41.67 30.09
N ASP A 236 -13.18 -42.66 30.72
CA ASP A 236 -13.43 -44.08 30.46
C ASP A 236 -13.96 -44.71 31.76
N GLY A 237 -15.20 -45.22 31.70
CA GLY A 237 -15.62 -46.45 32.38
C GLY A 237 -16.28 -46.34 33.76
N ASN A 238 -17.62 -46.39 33.78
CA ASN A 238 -18.42 -47.56 34.22
C ASN A 238 -19.92 -47.33 34.02
#